data_AF-A0A1Y3FXG9-F1
#
_entry.id   AF-A0A1Y3FXG9-F1
#
_cell.length_a   1.000
_cell.length_b   1.000
_cell.length_c   1.000
_cell.angle_alpha   90.00
_cell.angle_beta   90.00
_cell.angle_gamma   90.00
#
_symmetry.space_group_name_H-M   'P 1'
#
loop_
_entity.id
_entity.type
_entity.pdbx_description
1 polymer ?
#
loop_
_entity_poly.entity_id
_entity_poly.type
_entity_poly.pdbx_seq_one_letter_code
_entity_poly.pdbx_strand_id
1 'polypeptide(L)'
;RLISSRKFIGLRELAGKFVKKLPASVERTARKADEYARGMITGGTWFEELGFYYIGPVDGHDLPQLVTILRNLRDAGNGPILLHVITEKGHGYTPAEKAGDKYHAVARFNVVTGEQSKGPSGPPSYTSVFSRELVRQAATDKNIVAITAAMPSGTGLDAFARAYPERFFDVGIAEQHA
;
A
#
# COMPACT_ATOMS: atom_id res chain seq x y z
N ARG A 1 0.48 13.84 -9.65
CA ARG A 1 0.54 15.01 -8.74
C ARG A 1 -0.76 15.04 -7.96
N LEU A 2 -0.74 14.66 -6.67
CA LEU A 2 -1.92 14.67 -5.80
C LEU A 2 -2.23 16.13 -5.39
N ILE A 3 -3.31 16.68 -5.92
CA ILE A 3 -3.77 18.04 -5.59
C ILE A 3 -4.60 17.97 -4.31
N SER A 4 -3.93 18.05 -3.17
CA SER A 4 -4.58 18.30 -1.86
C SER A 4 -4.28 19.74 -1.45
N SER A 5 -5.15 20.67 -1.83
CA SER A 5 -5.13 22.02 -1.25
C SER A 5 -6.35 22.20 -0.36
N ARG A 6 -6.12 22.58 0.89
CA ARG A 6 -7.16 22.75 1.95
C ARG A 6 -8.32 23.67 1.54
N LYS A 7 -8.12 24.53 0.53
CA LYS A 7 -9.16 25.42 -0.03
C LYS A 7 -10.27 24.65 -0.77
N PHE A 8 -9.97 23.47 -1.33
CA PHE A 8 -10.96 22.64 -2.04
C PHE A 8 -11.94 21.93 -1.09
N ILE A 9 -11.50 21.66 0.14
CA ILE A 9 -12.29 20.95 1.16
C ILE A 9 -13.41 21.86 1.70
N GLY A 10 -13.11 23.14 1.95
CA GLY A 10 -14.11 24.11 2.43
C GLY A 10 -15.22 24.39 1.42
N LEU A 11 -14.90 24.42 0.12
CA LEU A 11 -15.90 24.59 -0.94
C LEU A 11 -16.80 23.34 -1.09
N ARG A 12 -16.25 22.14 -0.85
CA ARG A 12 -16.96 20.86 -0.88
C ARG A 12 -17.98 20.69 0.23
N GLU A 13 -17.67 21.08 1.45
CA GLU A 13 -18.63 21.01 2.56
C GLU A 13 -19.85 21.91 2.34
N LEU A 14 -19.62 23.08 1.74
CA LEU A 14 -20.70 23.99 1.35
C LEU A 14 -21.58 23.37 0.27
N ALA A 15 -20.98 22.86 -0.82
CA ALA A 15 -21.73 22.23 -1.91
C ALA A 15 -22.55 21.00 -1.43
N GLY A 16 -21.97 20.14 -0.59
CA GLY A 16 -22.64 18.97 -0.05
C GLY A 16 -23.85 19.29 0.84
N LYS A 17 -23.82 20.42 1.57
CA LYS A 17 -24.96 20.90 2.37
C LYS A 17 -26.11 21.43 1.52
N PHE A 18 -25.83 21.97 0.33
CA PHE A 18 -26.86 22.46 -0.59
C PHE A 18 -27.52 21.33 -1.39
N VAL A 19 -26.76 20.32 -1.81
CA VAL A 19 -27.28 19.20 -2.61
C VAL A 19 -28.28 18.34 -1.80
N LYS A 20 -28.08 18.20 -0.49
CA LYS A 20 -29.00 17.48 0.42
C LYS A 20 -30.37 18.16 0.62
N LYS A 21 -30.55 19.40 0.15
CA LYS A 21 -31.83 20.12 0.21
C LYS A 21 -32.65 20.01 -1.08
N LEU A 22 -32.15 19.30 -2.09
CA LEU A 22 -32.82 19.15 -3.38
C LEU A 22 -33.70 17.88 -3.41
N PRO A 23 -34.74 17.83 -4.26
CA PRO A 23 -35.55 16.63 -4.44
C PRO A 23 -34.70 15.41 -4.82
N ALA A 24 -35.06 14.22 -4.36
CA ALA A 24 -34.26 12.99 -4.47
C ALA A 24 -33.86 12.61 -5.92
N SER A 25 -34.64 13.02 -6.92
CA SER A 25 -34.32 12.83 -8.34
C SER A 25 -33.15 13.71 -8.82
N VAL A 26 -33.06 14.92 -8.28
CA VAL A 26 -32.00 15.89 -8.59
C VAL A 26 -30.72 15.54 -7.82
N GLU A 27 -30.83 15.07 -6.58
CA GLU A 27 -29.69 14.59 -5.77
C GLU A 27 -28.96 13.42 -6.46
N ARG A 28 -29.71 12.42 -6.96
CA ARG A 28 -29.11 11.29 -7.69
C ARG A 28 -28.43 11.71 -8.99
N THR A 29 -29.02 12.68 -9.70
CA THR A 29 -28.47 13.20 -10.95
C THR A 29 -27.22 14.04 -10.68
N ALA A 30 -27.24 14.87 -9.64
CA ALA A 30 -26.09 15.66 -9.19
C ALA A 30 -24.95 14.78 -8.70
N ARG A 31 -25.24 13.67 -8.00
CA ARG A 31 -24.23 12.70 -7.57
C ARG A 31 -23.58 11.99 -8.75
N LYS A 32 -24.38 11.53 -9.72
CA LYS A 32 -23.86 10.94 -10.96
C LYS A 32 -23.04 11.93 -11.78
N ALA A 33 -23.44 13.20 -11.83
CA ALA A 33 -22.70 14.25 -12.51
C ALA A 33 -21.39 14.60 -11.78
N ASP A 34 -21.38 14.61 -10.45
CA ASP A 34 -20.16 14.78 -9.63
C ASP A 34 -19.20 13.59 -9.80
N GLU A 35 -19.73 12.36 -9.86
CA GLU A 35 -18.95 11.14 -10.19
C GLU A 35 -18.34 11.23 -11.61
N TYR A 36 -19.12 11.65 -12.61
CA TYR A 36 -18.64 11.85 -13.99
C TYR A 36 -17.60 12.98 -14.10
N ALA A 37 -17.81 14.09 -13.38
CA ALA A 37 -16.88 15.21 -13.35
C ALA A 37 -15.56 14.84 -12.68
N ARG A 38 -15.57 13.96 -11.66
CA ARG A 38 -14.36 13.42 -11.04
C ARG A 38 -13.52 12.63 -12.04
N GLY A 39 -14.15 11.72 -12.81
CA GLY A 39 -13.46 10.94 -13.84
C GLY A 39 -12.84 11.80 -14.94
N MET A 40 -13.49 12.92 -15.32
CA MET A 40 -12.94 13.85 -16.31
C MET A 40 -11.82 14.75 -15.79
N ILE A 41 -11.85 15.16 -14.52
CA ILE A 41 -10.84 16.06 -13.94
C ILE A 41 -9.53 15.33 -13.64
N THR A 42 -9.57 14.04 -13.32
CA THR A 42 -8.37 13.24 -13.03
C THR A 42 -7.77 12.55 -14.26
N GLY A 43 -8.47 12.55 -15.39
CA GLY A 43 -8.30 11.53 -16.42
C GLY A 43 -8.78 10.18 -15.87
N GLY A 44 -9.58 9.44 -16.63
CA GLY A 44 -10.08 8.14 -16.17
C GLY A 44 -8.94 7.29 -15.61
N THR A 45 -9.13 6.69 -14.45
CA THR A 45 -8.08 5.83 -13.88
C THR A 45 -7.89 4.61 -14.78
N TRP A 46 -6.67 4.05 -14.85
CA TRP A 46 -6.42 2.78 -15.57
C TRP A 46 -7.43 1.68 -15.19
N PHE A 47 -7.95 1.71 -13.96
CA PHE A 47 -8.95 0.76 -13.49
C PHE A 47 -10.33 0.98 -14.13
N GLU A 48 -10.72 2.22 -14.43
CA GLU A 48 -11.97 2.51 -15.13
C GLU A 48 -11.93 2.01 -16.58
N GLU A 49 -10.77 2.12 -17.24
CA GLU A 49 -10.55 1.51 -18.57
C GLU A 49 -10.63 -0.03 -18.53
N LEU A 50 -10.26 -0.65 -17.41
CA LEU A 50 -10.43 -2.09 -17.16
C LEU A 50 -11.87 -2.47 -16.76
N GLY A 51 -12.80 -1.51 -16.73
CA GLY A 51 -14.20 -1.72 -16.42
C GLY A 51 -14.55 -1.67 -14.92
N PHE A 52 -13.64 -1.22 -14.05
CA PHE A 52 -13.93 -1.03 -12.64
C PHE A 52 -14.61 0.31 -12.38
N TYR A 53 -15.58 0.32 -11.47
CA TYR A 53 -16.03 1.56 -10.85
C TYR A 53 -15.08 1.96 -9.72
N TYR A 54 -14.35 3.07 -9.89
CA TYR A 54 -13.30 3.50 -8.95
C TYR A 54 -13.83 4.41 -7.85
N ILE A 55 -13.47 4.13 -6.59
CA ILE A 55 -13.85 4.93 -5.42
C ILE A 55 -12.64 5.11 -4.50
N GLY A 56 -12.34 6.34 -4.11
CA GLY A 56 -11.29 6.66 -3.14
C GLY A 56 -10.28 7.70 -3.66
N PRO A 57 -9.12 7.85 -3.00
CA PRO A 57 -8.73 7.15 -1.77
C PRO A 57 -9.59 7.56 -0.55
N VAL A 58 -9.83 6.61 0.35
CA VAL A 58 -10.47 6.85 1.67
C VAL A 58 -9.55 6.44 2.82
N ASP A 59 -9.80 6.99 4.00
CA ASP A 59 -9.05 6.63 5.21
C ASP A 59 -9.43 5.22 5.69
N GLY A 60 -8.44 4.35 5.81
CA GLY A 60 -8.59 2.98 6.27
C GLY A 60 -8.80 2.83 7.77
N HIS A 61 -8.62 3.90 8.54
CA HIS A 61 -8.75 3.89 10.00
C HIS A 61 -10.06 4.50 10.50
N ASP A 62 -10.89 5.06 9.61
CA ASP A 62 -12.25 5.51 9.91
C ASP A 62 -13.26 4.39 9.70
N LEU A 63 -13.40 3.52 10.72
CA LEU A 63 -14.31 2.37 10.67
C LEU A 63 -15.79 2.76 10.41
N PRO A 64 -16.38 3.79 11.08
CA PRO A 64 -17.74 4.23 10.78
C PRO A 64 -17.95 4.63 9.31
N GLN A 65 -16.99 5.37 8.74
CA GLN A 65 -17.02 5.75 7.32
C GLN A 65 -16.92 4.51 6.42
N LEU A 66 -15.95 3.64 6.67
CA LEU A 66 -15.75 2.41 5.89
C LEU A 66 -16.98 1.51 5.90
N VAL A 67 -17.59 1.29 7.06
CA VAL A 67 -18.82 0.48 7.17
C VAL A 67 -19.95 1.07 6.33
N THR A 68 -20.09 2.41 6.35
CA THR A 68 -21.11 3.10 5.55
C THR A 68 -20.84 2.94 4.05
N ILE A 69 -19.58 3.14 3.63
CA ILE A 69 -19.16 2.96 2.24
C ILE A 69 -19.43 1.52 1.80
N LEU A 70 -18.88 0.53 2.52
CA LEU A 70 -18.99 -0.88 2.16
C LEU A 70 -20.45 -1.36 2.07
N ARG A 71 -21.35 -0.88 2.95
CA ARG A 71 -22.79 -1.16 2.86
C ARG A 71 -23.39 -0.61 1.57
N ASN A 72 -23.08 0.65 1.23
CA ASN A 72 -23.56 1.26 -0.01
C ASN A 72 -23.02 0.52 -1.25
N LEU A 73 -21.76 0.08 -1.24
CA LEU A 73 -21.14 -0.62 -2.37
C LEU A 73 -21.73 -2.02 -2.58
N ARG A 74 -22.00 -2.75 -1.49
CA ARG A 74 -22.68 -4.05 -1.54
C ARG A 74 -24.04 -3.94 -2.26
N ASP A 75 -24.75 -2.84 -2.03
CA ASP A 75 -26.12 -2.64 -2.51
C ASP A 75 -26.19 -1.85 -3.85
N ALA A 76 -25.04 -1.45 -4.42
CA ALA A 76 -24.97 -0.53 -5.57
C ALA A 76 -25.29 -1.15 -6.95
N GLY A 77 -25.34 -2.50 -7.06
CA GLY A 77 -25.64 -3.20 -8.31
C GLY A 77 -24.41 -3.68 -9.10
N ASN A 78 -24.63 -4.08 -10.36
CA ASN A 78 -23.73 -4.97 -11.12
C ASN A 78 -22.47 -4.27 -11.69
N GLY A 79 -21.32 -4.86 -11.41
CA GLY A 79 -20.02 -4.51 -11.99
C GLY A 79 -18.89 -4.63 -10.96
N PRO A 80 -17.62 -4.76 -11.39
CA PRO A 80 -16.50 -4.75 -10.47
C PRO A 80 -16.28 -3.33 -9.92
N ILE A 81 -16.11 -3.21 -8.60
CA ILE A 81 -15.87 -1.93 -7.91
C ILE A 81 -14.48 -1.98 -7.27
N LEU A 82 -13.68 -0.94 -7.47
CA LEU A 82 -12.38 -0.77 -6.82
C LEU A 82 -12.46 0.34 -5.78
N LEU A 83 -12.46 -0.05 -4.50
CA LEU A 83 -12.34 0.88 -3.38
C LEU A 83 -10.87 1.01 -2.97
N HIS A 84 -10.28 2.17 -3.19
CA HIS A 84 -8.91 2.50 -2.77
C HIS A 84 -8.93 2.97 -1.31
N VAL A 85 -8.41 2.14 -0.41
CA VAL A 85 -8.30 2.42 1.03
C VAL A 85 -6.84 2.65 1.40
N ILE A 86 -6.54 3.75 2.08
CA ILE A 86 -5.20 4.06 2.59
C ILE A 86 -5.09 3.54 4.03
N THR A 87 -4.12 2.68 4.30
CA THR A 87 -3.84 2.15 5.64
C THR A 87 -2.40 2.40 6.05
N GLU A 88 -2.12 2.20 7.34
CA GLU A 88 -0.78 2.26 7.91
C GLU A 88 -0.38 0.85 8.40
N LYS A 89 0.73 0.34 7.89
CA LYS A 89 1.21 -0.99 8.28
C LYS A 89 1.66 -0.98 9.74
N GLY A 90 1.08 -1.86 10.54
CA GLY A 90 1.33 -1.95 11.99
C GLY A 90 0.44 -1.05 12.86
N HIS A 91 -0.53 -0.32 12.26
CA HIS A 91 -1.40 0.61 12.98
C HIS A 91 -2.04 -0.01 14.23
N GLY A 92 -2.01 0.74 15.33
CA GLY A 92 -2.56 0.33 16.62
C GLY A 92 -1.61 -0.52 17.45
N TYR A 93 -0.40 -0.81 16.96
CA TYR A 93 0.63 -1.53 17.70
C TYR A 93 1.99 -0.82 17.61
N THR A 94 2.28 0.03 18.61
CA THR A 94 3.47 0.90 18.65
C THR A 94 4.80 0.20 18.35
N PRO A 95 5.09 -1.02 18.85
CA PRO A 95 6.32 -1.73 18.49
C PRO A 95 6.42 -2.05 16.99
N ALA A 96 5.32 -2.44 16.34
CA ALA A 96 5.31 -2.65 14.90
C ALA A 96 5.39 -1.33 14.13
N GLU A 97 4.69 -0.28 14.55
CA GLU A 97 4.76 1.03 13.91
C GLU A 97 6.18 1.61 13.88
N LYS A 98 7.01 1.31 14.90
CA LYS A 98 8.40 1.78 14.97
C LYS A 98 9.40 0.86 14.25
N ALA A 99 9.04 -0.39 13.97
CA ALA A 99 9.94 -1.33 13.31
C ALA A 99 10.10 -1.03 11.81
N GLY A 100 11.30 -1.26 11.28
CA GLY A 100 11.59 -1.02 9.86
C GLY A 100 10.78 -1.92 8.90
N ASP A 101 10.54 -3.17 9.29
CA ASP A 101 9.73 -4.16 8.55
C ASP A 101 8.24 -4.13 8.92
N LYS A 102 7.87 -3.33 9.92
CA LYS A 102 6.54 -3.28 10.53
C LYS A 102 6.05 -4.64 11.03
N TYR A 103 6.98 -5.43 11.59
CA TYR A 103 6.72 -6.78 12.11
C TYR A 103 6.22 -7.77 11.04
N HIS A 104 6.67 -7.61 9.79
CA HIS A 104 6.39 -8.59 8.75
C HIS A 104 7.13 -9.91 9.06
N ALA A 105 6.36 -10.99 9.24
CA ALA A 105 6.88 -12.34 9.48
C ALA A 105 7.84 -12.45 10.70
N VAL A 106 7.49 -11.81 11.83
CA VAL A 106 8.27 -11.92 13.08
C VAL A 106 8.15 -13.28 13.76
N ALA A 107 9.20 -13.69 14.46
CA ALA A 107 9.17 -14.85 15.34
C ALA A 107 8.27 -14.59 16.56
N ARG A 108 8.01 -15.62 17.38
CA ARG A 108 7.25 -15.45 18.63
C ARG A 108 7.82 -14.30 19.47
N PHE A 109 6.95 -13.37 19.85
CA PHE A 109 7.31 -12.18 20.61
C PHE A 109 6.32 -11.94 21.75
N ASN A 110 6.77 -11.17 22.74
CA ASN A 110 5.91 -10.68 23.80
C ASN A 110 5.05 -9.53 23.26
N VAL A 111 3.73 -9.67 23.28
CA VAL A 111 2.80 -8.67 22.74
C VAL A 111 2.90 -7.33 23.47
N VAL A 112 3.19 -7.31 24.77
CA VAL A 112 3.30 -6.07 25.55
C VAL A 112 4.61 -5.35 25.26
N THR A 113 5.73 -6.07 25.26
CA THR A 113 7.07 -5.45 25.14
C THR A 113 7.58 -5.38 23.70
N GLY A 114 7.01 -6.16 22.79
CA GLY A 114 7.49 -6.35 21.43
C GLY A 114 8.74 -7.24 21.32
N GLU A 115 9.27 -7.75 22.43
CA GLU A 115 10.53 -8.50 22.46
C GLU A 115 10.38 -9.89 21.84
N GLN A 116 11.23 -10.19 20.86
CA GLN A 116 11.32 -11.51 20.26
C GLN A 116 12.26 -12.40 21.08
N SER A 117 11.80 -13.60 21.43
CA SER A 117 12.66 -14.60 22.06
C SER A 117 13.58 -15.20 21.00
N LYS A 118 14.85 -14.82 21.02
CA LYS A 118 15.87 -15.46 20.19
C LYS A 118 16.28 -16.76 20.87
N GLY A 119 16.10 -17.88 20.17
CA GLY A 119 16.64 -19.16 20.61
C GLY A 119 18.17 -19.12 20.74
N PRO A 120 18.76 -20.11 21.42
CA PRO A 120 20.22 -20.20 21.53
C PRO A 120 20.89 -20.20 20.16
N SER A 121 22.08 -19.61 20.08
CA SER A 121 22.83 -19.44 18.84
C SER A 121 23.07 -20.79 18.16
N GLY A 122 22.43 -21.00 17.01
CA GLY A 122 22.65 -22.15 16.14
C GLY A 122 23.68 -21.87 15.04
N PRO A 123 23.93 -22.84 14.15
CA PRO A 123 24.71 -22.60 12.94
C PRO A 123 24.07 -21.49 12.08
N PRO A 124 24.86 -20.77 11.25
CA PRO A 124 24.35 -19.72 10.39
C PRO A 124 23.31 -20.26 9.41
N SER A 125 22.28 -19.47 9.09
CA SER A 125 21.29 -19.84 8.07
C SER A 125 21.93 -19.87 6.68
N TYR A 126 21.41 -20.72 5.79
CA TYR A 126 21.84 -20.74 4.38
C TYR A 126 21.79 -19.34 3.74
N THR A 127 20.72 -18.58 4.00
CA THR A 127 20.57 -17.19 3.56
C THR A 127 21.72 -16.31 4.03
N SER A 128 22.14 -16.43 5.29
CA SER A 128 23.26 -15.63 5.82
C SER A 128 24.62 -16.01 5.21
N VAL A 129 24.81 -17.30 4.89
CA VAL A 129 26.02 -17.78 4.22
C VAL A 129 26.06 -17.29 2.78
N PHE A 130 24.95 -17.45 2.05
CA PHE A 130 24.77 -16.95 0.68
C PHE A 130 25.01 -15.45 0.60
N SER A 131 24.34 -14.66 1.45
CA SER A 131 24.45 -13.20 1.48
C SER A 131 25.89 -12.73 1.67
N ARG A 132 26.58 -13.31 2.66
CA ARG A 132 27.98 -12.97 2.97
C ARG A 132 28.90 -13.27 1.78
N GLU A 133 28.73 -14.44 1.18
CA GLU A 133 29.59 -14.86 0.07
C GLU A 133 29.31 -14.04 -1.19
N LEU A 134 28.05 -13.75 -1.50
CA LEU A 134 27.67 -12.93 -2.63
C LEU A 134 28.28 -11.52 -2.54
N VAL A 135 28.16 -10.87 -1.38
CA VAL A 135 28.76 -9.54 -1.14
C VAL A 135 30.28 -9.60 -1.28
N ARG A 136 30.92 -10.65 -0.74
CA ARG A 136 32.37 -10.83 -0.83
C ARG A 136 32.84 -10.94 -2.29
N GLN A 137 32.16 -11.76 -3.10
CA GLN A 137 32.51 -11.95 -4.51
C GLN A 137 32.29 -10.68 -5.33
N ALA A 138 31.21 -9.96 -5.05
CA ALA A 138 30.89 -8.71 -5.74
C ALA A 138 31.85 -7.56 -5.43
N ALA A 139 32.66 -7.67 -4.36
CA ALA A 139 33.73 -6.71 -4.08
C ALA A 139 34.83 -6.72 -5.15
N THR A 140 35.09 -7.89 -5.76
CA THR A 140 36.14 -8.08 -6.75
C THR A 140 35.61 -8.20 -8.18
N ASP A 141 34.37 -8.67 -8.35
CA ASP A 141 33.74 -8.80 -9.66
C ASP A 141 32.63 -7.75 -9.84
N LYS A 142 32.84 -6.82 -10.79
CA LYS A 142 31.90 -5.76 -11.13
C LYS A 142 30.70 -6.23 -11.96
N ASN A 143 30.77 -7.42 -12.55
CA ASN A 143 29.71 -7.97 -13.39
C ASN A 143 28.60 -8.66 -12.57
N ILE A 144 28.84 -8.93 -11.28
CA ILE A 144 27.82 -9.50 -10.40
C ILE A 144 26.74 -8.45 -10.14
N VAL A 145 25.51 -8.84 -10.42
CA VAL A 145 24.27 -8.07 -10.19
C VAL A 145 23.33 -8.93 -9.36
N ALA A 146 22.57 -8.32 -8.46
CA ALA A 146 21.55 -8.98 -7.66
C ALA A 146 20.16 -8.50 -8.06
N ILE A 147 19.26 -9.44 -8.34
CA ILE A 147 17.86 -9.17 -8.66
C ILE A 147 16.99 -9.88 -7.62
N THR A 148 15.96 -9.21 -7.11
CA THR A 148 14.96 -9.81 -6.20
C THR A 148 13.55 -9.43 -6.62
N ALA A 149 12.58 -10.26 -6.24
CA ALA A 149 11.17 -9.98 -6.41
C ALA A 149 10.54 -9.65 -5.04
N ALA A 150 10.63 -8.38 -4.62
CA ALA A 150 10.12 -7.83 -3.35
C ALA A 150 10.63 -8.53 -2.06
N MET A 151 11.70 -9.32 -2.14
CA MET A 151 12.17 -10.17 -1.04
C MET A 151 13.64 -9.90 -0.64
N PRO A 152 14.11 -8.65 -0.50
CA PRO A 152 15.52 -8.37 -0.21
C PRO A 152 15.97 -8.92 1.16
N SER A 153 15.18 -8.75 2.21
CA SER A 153 15.51 -9.25 3.55
C SER A 153 15.38 -10.77 3.66
N GLY A 154 14.33 -11.34 3.06
CA GLY A 154 14.08 -12.79 3.09
C GLY A 154 15.13 -13.60 2.33
N THR A 155 15.68 -13.03 1.26
CA THR A 155 16.75 -13.67 0.45
C THR A 155 18.17 -13.24 0.87
N GLY A 156 18.31 -12.32 1.84
CA GLY A 156 19.59 -11.81 2.30
C GLY A 156 20.29 -10.90 1.28
N LEU A 157 19.58 -10.45 0.24
CA LEU A 157 20.08 -9.51 -0.75
C LEU A 157 20.06 -8.06 -0.25
N ASP A 158 19.42 -7.78 0.88
CA ASP A 158 19.46 -6.47 1.55
C ASP A 158 20.89 -6.01 1.88
N ALA A 159 21.79 -6.93 2.21
CA ALA A 159 23.21 -6.64 2.41
C ALA A 159 23.90 -6.22 1.11
N PHE A 160 23.57 -6.88 -0.01
CA PHE A 160 24.06 -6.52 -1.33
C PHE A 160 23.51 -5.16 -1.77
N ALA A 161 22.22 -4.91 -1.57
CA ALA A 161 21.57 -3.64 -1.88
C ALA A 161 22.23 -2.46 -1.16
N ARG A 162 22.62 -2.65 0.11
CA ARG A 162 23.36 -1.61 0.88
C ARG A 162 24.79 -1.42 0.38
N ALA A 163 25.49 -2.50 0.03
CA ALA A 163 26.90 -2.44 -0.38
C ALA A 163 27.09 -1.96 -1.82
N TYR A 164 26.19 -2.35 -2.73
CA TYR A 164 26.28 -2.12 -4.17
C TYR A 164 24.92 -1.70 -4.77
N PRO A 165 24.36 -0.55 -4.39
CA PRO A 165 23.01 -0.13 -4.78
C PRO A 165 22.83 -0.02 -6.30
N GLU A 166 23.86 0.42 -7.02
CA GLU A 166 23.84 0.54 -8.50
C GLU A 166 23.78 -0.80 -9.24
N ARG A 167 23.95 -1.93 -8.53
CA ARG A 167 23.94 -3.29 -9.07
C ARG A 167 22.85 -4.16 -8.43
N PHE A 168 21.88 -3.54 -7.78
CA PHE A 168 20.78 -4.21 -7.12
C PHE A 168 19.46 -3.75 -7.73
N PHE A 169 18.61 -4.72 -8.09
CA PHE A 169 17.30 -4.45 -8.68
C PHE A 169 16.22 -5.21 -7.93
N ASP A 170 15.14 -4.51 -7.58
CA ASP A 170 13.92 -5.12 -7.03
C ASP A 170 12.80 -4.93 -8.06
N VAL A 171 12.32 -6.04 -8.63
CA VAL A 171 11.25 -6.03 -9.63
C VAL A 171 9.84 -5.97 -9.01
N GLY A 172 9.74 -5.89 -7.69
CA GLY A 172 8.48 -6.03 -6.98
C GLY A 172 7.99 -7.49 -6.98
N ILE A 173 6.69 -7.71 -6.77
CA ILE A 173 6.09 -9.06 -6.77
C ILE A 173 5.84 -9.49 -8.23
N ALA A 174 6.93 -9.65 -8.99
CA ALA A 174 6.92 -9.95 -10.42
C ALA A 174 8.06 -10.91 -10.78
N GLU A 175 8.02 -12.14 -10.26
CA GLU A 175 9.04 -13.16 -10.47
C GLU A 175 9.29 -13.47 -11.95
N GLN A 176 8.29 -13.32 -12.84
CA GLN A 176 8.50 -13.54 -14.28
C GLN A 176 9.32 -12.43 -14.95
N HIS A 177 9.44 -11.26 -14.32
CA HIS A 177 10.21 -10.13 -14.84
C HIS A 177 11.69 -10.18 -14.39
N ALA A 178 11.97 -10.84 -13.26
CA ALA A 178 13.30 -11.02 -12.70
C ALA A 178 14.18 -11.94 -13.57
#